data_AF-A0A2V8S677-F1
#
_entry.id   AF-A0A2V8S677-F1
#
_cell.length_a   1.000
_cell.length_b   1.000
_cell.length_c   1.000
_cell.angle_alpha   90.00
_cell.angle_beta   90.00
_cell.angle_gamma   90.00
#
_symmetry.space_group_name_H-M   'P 1'
#
loop_
_entity.id
_entity.type
_entity.pdbx_description
1 polymer ?
#
loop_
_entity_poly.entity_id
_entity_poly.type
_entity_poly.pdbx_seq_one_letter_code
_entity_poly.pdbx_strand_id
1 'polypeptide(L)' 'MTTKQFAEAMNVNYRTALNWLEAGLVPGAERRTSPIGEYWEIPDGALKMERPKPGPKPQPKADAKPAKKRGRKAA' A
#
# COMPACT_ATOMS: atom_id res chain seq x y z
N MET A 1 -0.31 -13.97 -13.31
CA MET A 1 0.67 -12.86 -13.44
C MET A 1 1.26 -12.49 -12.08
N THR A 2 2.38 -11.75 -12.06
CA THR A 2 3.02 -11.26 -10.82
C THR A 2 2.47 -9.89 -10.40
N THR A 3 2.70 -9.49 -9.13
CA THR A 3 2.31 -8.16 -8.63
C THR A 3 2.83 -7.01 -9.49
N LYS A 4 4.06 -7.14 -10.02
CA LYS A 4 4.66 -6.12 -10.88
C LYS A 4 3.89 -5.97 -12.20
N GLN A 5 3.60 -7.08 -12.87
CA GLN A 5 2.83 -7.08 -14.11
C GLN A 5 1.41 -6.55 -13.88
N PHE A 6 0.77 -6.93 -12.77
CA PHE A 6 -0.55 -6.42 -12.41
C PHE A 6 -0.54 -4.90 -12.19
N ALA A 7 0.48 -4.37 -11.52
CA ALA A 7 0.65 -2.94 -11.31
C ALA A 7 0.83 -2.17 -12.64
N GLU A 8 1.66 -2.70 -13.54
CA GLU A 8 1.89 -2.11 -14.87
C GLU A 8 0.63 -2.14 -15.72
N ALA A 9 -0.09 -3.27 -15.76
CA ALA A 9 -1.31 -3.43 -16.52
C ALA A 9 -2.46 -2.52 -16.03
N MET A 10 -2.55 -2.30 -14.71
CA MET A 10 -3.53 -1.39 -14.09
C MET A 10 -3.07 0.07 -14.08
N ASN A 11 -1.84 0.35 -14.52
CA ASN A 11 -1.19 1.66 -14.46
C ASN A 11 -1.19 2.26 -13.03
N VAL A 12 -0.88 1.42 -12.04
CA VAL A 12 -0.80 1.81 -10.61
C VAL A 12 0.60 1.57 -10.06
N ASN A 13 0.90 2.20 -8.92
CA ASN A 13 2.16 1.95 -8.24
C ASN A 13 2.19 0.52 -7.70
N TYR A 14 3.36 -0.14 -7.78
CA TYR A 14 3.60 -1.47 -7.19
C TYR A 14 3.11 -1.56 -5.74
N ARG A 15 3.36 -0.54 -4.92
CA ARG A 15 2.96 -0.51 -3.52
C ARG A 15 1.45 -0.41 -3.34
N THR A 16 0.77 0.27 -4.27
CA THR A 16 -0.70 0.31 -4.31
C THR A 16 -1.28 -1.04 -4.67
N ALA A 17 -0.73 -1.69 -5.70
CA ALA A 17 -1.13 -3.04 -6.07
C ALA A 17 -0.92 -4.03 -4.91
N LEU A 18 0.21 -3.94 -4.23
CA LEU A 18 0.54 -4.79 -3.08
C LEU A 18 -0.44 -4.58 -1.92
N ASN A 19 -0.76 -3.31 -1.59
CA ASN A 19 -1.79 -3.01 -0.59
C ASN A 19 -3.17 -3.58 -0.96
N TRP A 20 -3.55 -3.57 -2.24
CA TRP A 20 -4.83 -4.15 -2.67
C TRP A 20 -4.86 -5.68 -2.53
N LEU A 21 -3.73 -6.34 -2.80
CA LEU A 21 -3.58 -7.77 -2.61
C LEU A 21 -3.63 -8.15 -1.13
N GLU A 22 -2.89 -7.42 -0.28
CA GLU A 22 -2.93 -7.61 1.18
C GLU A 22 -4.32 -7.35 1.77
N ALA A 23 -5.06 -6.37 1.23
CA ALA A 23 -6.43 -6.07 1.63
C ALA A 23 -7.48 -7.06 1.09
N GLY A 24 -7.09 -8.04 0.27
CA GLY A 24 -8.02 -9.01 -0.33
C GLY A 24 -9.01 -8.37 -1.32
N LEU A 25 -8.70 -7.19 -1.86
CA LEU A 25 -9.57 -6.47 -2.80
C LEU A 25 -9.52 -7.10 -4.20
N VAL A 26 -8.42 -7.77 -4.53
CA VAL A 26 -8.20 -8.37 -5.85
C VAL A 26 -8.81 -9.77 -5.87
N PRO A 27 -9.87 -10.01 -6.66
CA PRO A 27 -10.55 -11.29 -6.67
C PRO A 27 -9.63 -12.39 -7.24
N GLY A 28 -9.48 -13.47 -6.48
CA GLY A 28 -8.68 -14.64 -6.86
C GLY A 28 -7.17 -14.45 -6.70
N ALA A 29 -6.71 -13.35 -6.09
CA ALA A 29 -5.31 -13.21 -5.74
C ALA A 29 -4.96 -14.09 -4.53
N GLU A 30 -3.97 -14.97 -4.68
CA GLU A 30 -3.48 -15.83 -3.60
C GLU A 30 -2.00 -15.55 -3.31
N ARG A 31 -1.65 -15.50 -2.03
CA ARG A 31 -0.26 -15.43 -1.60
C ARG A 31 0.30 -16.85 -1.57
N ARG A 32 1.28 -17.12 -2.42
CA ARG A 32 1.97 -18.40 -2.52
C ARG A 32 3.37 -18.27 -1.92
N THR A 33 3.80 -19.29 -1.19
CA THR A 33 5.17 -19.39 -0.69
C THR A 33 5.95 -20.35 -1.60
N SER A 34 7.01 -19.86 -2.24
CA SER A 34 7.98 -20.68 -2.96
C SER A 34 9.24 -20.90 -2.12
N PRO A 35 10.11 -21.86 -2.48
CA PRO A 35 11.42 -22.01 -1.86
C PRO A 35 12.33 -20.77 -1.96
N ILE A 36 12.03 -19.85 -2.89
CA ILE A 36 12.81 -18.65 -3.21
C ILE A 36 12.22 -17.41 -2.50
N GLY A 37 11.00 -17.51 -1.98
CA GLY A 37 10.29 -16.42 -1.32
C GLY A 37 8.78 -16.45 -1.54
N GLU A 38 8.07 -15.53 -0.90
CA GLU A 38 6.64 -15.32 -1.08
C GLU A 38 6.36 -14.48 -2.33
N TYR A 39 5.35 -14.90 -3.09
CA TYR A 39 4.88 -14.17 -4.28
C TYR A 39 3.35 -14.20 -4.33
N TRP A 40 2.79 -13.19 -5.00
CA TRP A 40 1.36 -13.15 -5.27
C TRP A 40 1.06 -13.74 -6.64
N GLU A 41 0.15 -14.69 -6.66
CA GLU A 41 -0.41 -15.27 -7.87
C GLU A 41 -1.73 -14.56 -8.17
N ILE A 42 -1.78 -13.84 -9.29
CA ILE A 42 -2.93 -13.01 -9.68
C ILE A 42 -3.49 -13.55 -11.00
N PRO A 43 -4.79 -13.87 -11.08
CA PRO A 43 -5.41 -14.35 -12.31
C PRO A 43 -5.61 -13.20 -13.31
N ASP A 44 -5.56 -13.48 -14.61
CA ASP A 44 -5.77 -12.47 -15.66
C ASP A 44 -7.15 -11.79 -15.59
N GLY A 45 -8.15 -12.50 -15.06
CA GLY A 45 -9.49 -11.96 -14.82
C GLY A 45 -9.52 -10.81 -13.80
N ALA A 46 -8.52 -10.70 -12.91
CA ALA A 46 -8.44 -9.63 -11.92
C ALA A 46 -8.23 -8.25 -12.53
N LEU A 47 -7.73 -8.16 -13.77
CA LEU A 47 -7.56 -6.89 -14.50
C LEU A 47 -8.88 -6.18 -14.79
N LYS A 48 -10.01 -6.89 -14.74
CA LYS A 48 -11.34 -6.32 -14.97
C LYS A 48 -11.97 -5.71 -13.70
N MET A 49 -11.29 -5.77 -12.55
CA MET A 49 -11.83 -5.19 -11.32
C MET A 49 -11.93 -3.66 -11.44
N GLU A 50 -12.97 -3.09 -10.85
CA GLU A 50 -13.02 -1.64 -10.65
C GLU A 50 -11.91 -1.22 -9.70
N ARG A 51 -11.14 -0.20 -10.10
CA ARG A 51 -10.04 0.34 -9.29
C ARG A 51 -10.63 0.84 -7.96
N PRO A 52 -10.23 0.27 -6.80
CA PRO A 52 -10.67 0.77 -5.51
C PRO A 52 -10.38 2.27 -5.43
N LYS A 53 -11.40 3.07 -5.09
CA LYS A 53 -11.20 4.51 -4.88
C LYS A 53 -10.15 4.67 -3.79
N PRO A 54 -9.06 5.45 -4.04
CA PRO A 54 -8.09 5.70 -3.01
C PRO A 54 -8.83 6.26 -1.81
N GLY A 55 -8.76 5.54 -0.68
CA GLY A 55 -9.26 6.08 0.59
C GLY A 55 -8.60 7.43 0.86
N PRO A 56 -9.21 8.28 1.69
CA PRO A 56 -8.63 9.57 2.04
C PRO A 56 -7.18 9.35 2.46
N LYS A 57 -6.25 10.06 1.80
CA LYS A 57 -4.82 10.05 2.17
C LYS A 57 -4.75 10.11 3.68
N PRO A 58 -3.98 9.23 4.37
CA PRO A 58 -3.78 9.39 5.80
C PRO A 58 -3.26 10.81 5.97
N GLN A 59 -4.10 11.68 6.55
CA GLN A 59 -3.65 12.98 6.98
C GLN A 59 -2.48 12.68 7.92
N PRO A 60 -1.29 13.25 7.70
CA PRO A 60 -0.23 13.11 8.69
C PRO A 60 -0.87 13.50 10.01
N LYS A 61 -0.92 12.55 10.96
CA LYS A 61 -1.47 12.83 12.29
C LYS A 61 -0.67 14.01 12.81
N ALA A 62 -1.29 15.18 12.78
CA ALA A 62 -0.84 16.34 13.51
C ALA A 62 -1.15 16.05 14.98
N ASP A 63 -0.45 15.07 15.55
CA ASP A 63 -0.39 14.92 17.00
C ASP A 63 0.45 16.08 17.52
N ALA A 64 -0.32 17.05 17.99
CA ALA A 64 0.08 18.21 18.72
C ALA A 64 0.93 17.85 19.96
N LYS A 65 2.10 18.48 20.04
CA LYS A 65 2.78 19.14 21.19
C LYS A 65 2.31 18.83 22.63
N PRO A 66 3.24 18.99 23.60
CA PRO A 66 3.10 20.21 24.42
C PRO A 66 4.41 20.96 24.71
N ALA A 67 4.24 22.26 24.95
CA ALA A 67 5.25 23.27 25.26
C ALA A 67 5.94 23.07 26.62
N LYS A 68 7.20 23.56 26.77
CA LYS A 68 7.63 24.18 28.03
C LYS A 68 8.77 25.19 27.84
N LYS A 69 8.48 26.43 28.25
CA LYS A 69 9.40 27.55 28.48
C LYS A 69 10.69 27.07 29.18
N ARG A 70 11.83 27.58 28.73
CA ARG A 70 12.82 28.22 29.60
C ARG A 70 13.79 29.03 28.76
N GLY A 71 13.61 30.35 28.82
CA GLY A 71 14.69 31.26 28.47
C GLY A 71 15.90 30.97 29.35
N ARG A 72 17.08 30.93 28.76
CA ARG A 72 18.32 31.13 29.48
C ARG A 72 19.21 32.03 28.63
N LYS A 73 19.14 33.32 28.94
CA LYS A 73 20.22 34.28 28.68
C LYS A 73 21.45 33.76 29.43
N ALA A 74 22.57 33.61 28.74
CA ALA A 74 23.91 33.55 29.31
C ALA A 74 24.71 34.56 28.47
N ALA A 75 24.99 35.75 29.02
CA ALA A 75 26.08 36.06 29.95
C ALA A 75 27.39 36.15 29.17
#